data_AF-A0A7C9U140-F1
#
_entry.id   AF-A0A7C9U140-F1
#
_cell.length_a   1.000
_cell.length_b   1.000
_cell.length_c   1.000
_cell.angle_alpha   90.00
_cell.angle_beta   90.00
_cell.angle_gamma   90.00
#
_symmetry.space_group_name_H-M   'P 1'
#
loop_
_entity.id
_entity.type
_entity.pdbx_description
1 polymer ?
#
loop_
_entity_poly.entity_id
_entity_poly.type
_entity_poly.pdbx_seq_one_letter_code
_entity_poly.pdbx_strand_id
1 'polypeptide(L)'
;MSLDRVVRAAIHPAIGIARVGDSPDEYFIGPELPYCHPTAEGGFKDSRGRLKRQAAQFSIYGYNDRGRVVRELKLDNPAIEIEWTAICAIICGAEKKLSRYSLSVN
;
A
#
# COMPACT_ATOMS: atom_id res chain seq x y z
N MET A 1 26.46 15.54 -13.26
CA MET A 1 25.42 15.00 -12.37
C MET A 1 24.35 14.36 -13.25
N SER A 2 24.26 13.02 -13.22
CA SER A 2 23.21 12.28 -13.96
C SER A 2 21.87 12.49 -13.26
N LEU A 3 20.86 12.94 -14.00
CA LEU A 3 19.50 13.14 -13.49
C LEU A 3 18.76 11.82 -13.23
N ASP A 4 19.30 10.70 -13.72
CA ASP A 4 18.69 9.37 -13.69
C ASP A 4 19.19 8.48 -12.54
N ARG A 5 20.17 8.96 -11.77
CA ARG A 5 20.71 8.22 -10.63
C ARG A 5 19.76 8.32 -9.45
N VAL A 6 19.24 7.18 -9.02
CA VAL A 6 18.50 7.04 -7.76
C VAL A 6 19.50 6.98 -6.60
N VAL A 7 19.34 7.85 -5.60
CA VAL A 7 20.17 7.89 -4.38
C VAL A 7 19.35 7.67 -3.10
N ARG A 8 18.02 7.73 -3.18
CA ARG A 8 17.09 7.51 -2.07
C ARG A 8 15.81 6.87 -2.57
N ALA A 9 15.20 6.00 -1.78
CA ALA A 9 13.85 5.47 -2.00
C ALA A 9 12.89 5.96 -0.90
N ALA A 10 11.61 6.11 -1.21
CA ALA A 10 10.58 6.40 -0.21
C ALA A 10 9.25 5.72 -0.57
N ILE A 11 8.50 5.33 0.47
CA ILE A 11 7.17 4.71 0.36
C ILE A 11 6.10 5.80 0.31
N HIS A 12 5.16 5.68 -0.62
CA HIS A 12 4.01 6.56 -0.77
C HIS A 12 2.72 5.75 -0.90
N PRO A 13 1.62 6.16 -0.25
CA PRO A 13 1.53 7.27 0.69
C PRO A 13 2.30 6.99 1.99
N ALA A 14 2.72 8.05 2.69
CA ALA A 14 3.40 7.89 3.98
C ALA A 14 2.47 7.28 5.06
N ILE A 15 1.16 7.46 4.88
CA ILE A 15 0.11 6.90 5.74
C ILE A 15 -0.92 6.24 4.83
N GLY A 16 -1.02 4.91 4.92
CA GLY A 16 -2.10 4.16 4.27
C GLY A 16 -3.34 4.12 5.14
N ILE A 17 -4.52 4.26 4.52
CA ILE A 17 -5.82 4.14 5.20
C ILE A 17 -6.55 2.93 4.63
N ALA A 18 -6.75 1.93 5.49
CA ALA A 18 -7.55 0.75 5.20
C ALA A 18 -8.87 0.79 5.99
N ARG A 19 -9.89 0.09 5.50
CA ARG A 19 -11.20 -0.06 6.19
C ARG A 19 -11.58 -1.52 6.28
N VAL A 20 -12.24 -1.86 7.40
CA VAL A 20 -12.75 -3.21 7.67
C VAL A 20 -13.97 -3.50 6.77
N GLY A 21 -14.09 -4.76 6.36
CA GLY A 21 -15.20 -5.33 5.61
C GLY A 21 -15.28 -6.83 5.89
N ASP A 22 -16.48 -7.40 5.77
CA ASP A 22 -16.79 -8.80 6.07
C ASP A 22 -16.88 -9.70 4.83
N SER A 23 -16.65 -9.16 3.63
CA SER A 23 -16.40 -9.99 2.44
C SER A 23 -15.05 -10.70 2.59
N PRO A 24 -14.98 -12.04 2.44
CA PRO A 24 -13.77 -12.83 2.65
C PRO A 24 -12.72 -12.59 1.57
N ASP A 25 -13.14 -12.40 0.32
CA ASP A 25 -12.25 -12.44 -0.85
C ASP A 25 -12.22 -11.11 -1.59
N GLU A 26 -13.26 -10.28 -1.46
CA GLU A 26 -13.35 -9.04 -2.23
C GLU A 26 -12.86 -7.81 -1.46
N TYR A 27 -12.11 -6.97 -2.16
CA TYR A 27 -11.62 -5.68 -1.68
C TYR A 27 -11.56 -4.68 -2.83
N PHE A 28 -11.38 -3.41 -2.50
CA PHE A 28 -11.10 -2.35 -3.46
C PHE A 28 -9.97 -1.46 -2.94
N ILE A 29 -9.28 -0.76 -3.85
CA ILE A 29 -8.22 0.18 -3.48
C ILE A 29 -8.85 1.53 -3.11
N GLY A 30 -8.39 2.09 -1.98
CA GLY A 30 -8.77 3.43 -1.56
C GLY A 30 -8.25 4.53 -2.49
N PRO A 31 -8.75 5.76 -2.39
CA PRO A 31 -8.26 6.86 -3.21
C PRO A 31 -6.83 7.25 -2.80
N GLU A 32 -5.95 7.43 -3.80
CA GLU A 32 -4.59 7.95 -3.59
C GLU A 32 -4.53 9.48 -3.62
N LEU A 33 -5.56 10.12 -4.16
CA LEU A 33 -5.67 11.57 -4.30
C LEU A 33 -6.79 12.13 -3.43
N PRO A 34 -6.60 13.33 -2.84
CA PRO A 34 -7.68 14.05 -2.16
C PRO A 34 -8.88 14.26 -3.08
N TYR A 35 -10.08 14.22 -2.51
CA TYR A 35 -11.35 14.45 -3.22
C TYR A 35 -11.65 13.46 -4.36
N CYS A 36 -10.88 12.39 -4.49
CA CYS A 36 -11.22 11.29 -5.38
C CYS A 36 -12.09 10.28 -4.61
N HIS A 37 -13.24 9.94 -5.17
CA HIS A 37 -14.08 8.89 -4.59
C HIS A 37 -13.58 7.52 -5.05
N PRO A 38 -13.39 6.56 -4.11
CA PRO A 38 -13.01 5.21 -4.51
C PRO A 38 -14.13 4.61 -5.35
N THR A 39 -13.76 4.01 -6.48
CA THR A 39 -14.69 3.24 -7.30
C THR A 39 -14.41 1.76 -7.05
N ALA A 40 -15.38 1.06 -6.50
CA ALA A 40 -15.32 -0.39 -6.36
C ALA A 40 -16.05 -1.02 -7.54
N GLU A 41 -15.36 -1.85 -8.33
CA GLU A 41 -15.99 -2.60 -9.41
C GLU A 41 -17.11 -3.50 -8.85
N GLY A 42 -18.30 -3.43 -9.45
CA GLY A 42 -19.49 -4.10 -8.94
C GLY A 42 -20.05 -3.52 -7.63
N GLY A 43 -19.59 -2.35 -7.20
CA GLY A 43 -20.03 -1.66 -5.98
C GLY A 43 -19.25 -2.08 -4.72
N PHE A 44 -19.63 -1.51 -3.57
CA PHE A 44 -18.94 -1.71 -2.29
C PHE A 44 -19.31 -3.01 -1.56
N LYS A 45 -20.23 -3.79 -2.13
CA LYS A 45 -20.69 -5.06 -1.57
C LYS A 45 -20.46 -6.19 -2.55
N ASP A 46 -20.20 -7.38 -2.04
CA ASP A 46 -20.16 -8.59 -2.87
C ASP A 46 -21.56 -9.06 -3.27
N SER A 47 -21.60 -10.12 -4.09
CA SER A 47 -22.84 -10.74 -4.56
C SER A 47 -23.77 -11.25 -3.44
N ARG A 48 -23.25 -11.42 -2.22
CA ARG A 48 -24.01 -11.84 -1.03
C ARG A 48 -24.36 -10.67 -0.11
N GLY A 49 -24.06 -9.44 -0.51
CA GLY A 49 -24.36 -8.23 0.26
C GLY A 49 -23.37 -7.90 1.38
N ARG A 50 -22.24 -8.63 1.49
CA ARG A 50 -21.18 -8.35 2.47
C ARG A 50 -20.32 -7.20 2.01
N LEU A 51 -19.78 -6.41 2.94
CA LEU A 51 -18.97 -5.23 2.69
C LEU A 51 -17.56 -5.62 2.23
N LYS A 52 -17.14 -5.10 1.07
CA LYS A 52 -15.76 -5.26 0.58
C LYS A 52 -14.80 -4.48 1.47
N ARG A 53 -13.61 -5.03 1.72
CA ARG A 53 -12.55 -4.33 2.46
C ARG A 53 -11.97 -3.20 1.60
N GLN A 54 -11.57 -2.09 2.23
CA GLN A 54 -10.78 -1.07 1.54
C GLN A 54 -9.30 -1.30 1.86
N ALA A 55 -8.50 -1.61 0.84
CA ALA A 55 -7.05 -1.76 0.96
C ALA A 55 -6.34 -0.41 0.70
N ALA A 56 -5.20 -0.23 1.36
CA ALA A 56 -4.27 0.84 1.05
C ALA A 56 -3.21 0.30 0.08
N GLN A 57 -2.96 1.03 -1.01
CA GLN A 57 -1.88 0.75 -1.94
C GLN A 57 -0.65 1.56 -1.54
N PHE A 58 0.51 0.92 -1.51
CA PHE A 58 1.80 1.55 -1.28
C PHE A 58 2.71 1.32 -2.49
N SER A 59 3.36 2.38 -2.94
CA SER A 59 4.36 2.38 -4.00
C SER A 59 5.69 2.91 -3.48
N ILE A 60 6.80 2.47 -4.08
CA ILE A 60 8.14 2.95 -3.75
C ILE A 60 8.63 3.84 -4.90
N TYR A 61 9.08 5.05 -4.58
CA TYR A 61 9.63 5.98 -5.56
C TYR A 61 11.11 6.25 -5.30
N GLY A 62 11.91 6.23 -6.38
CA GLY A 62 13.32 6.57 -6.38
C GLY A 62 13.55 8.05 -6.62
N TYR A 63 14.43 8.66 -5.84
CA TYR A 63 14.76 10.09 -5.84
C TYR A 63 16.23 10.32 -6.20
N ASN A 64 16.52 11.42 -6.91
CA ASN A 64 17.89 11.88 -7.15
C ASN A 64 18.44 12.74 -5.99
N ASP A 65 19.69 13.19 -6.13
CA ASP A 65 20.41 14.02 -5.16
C ASP A 65 19.77 15.38 -4.87
N ARG A 66 18.88 15.85 -5.75
CA ARG A 66 18.09 17.08 -5.60
C ARG A 66 16.69 16.82 -5.02
N GLY A 67 16.41 15.59 -4.60
CA GLY A 67 15.11 15.21 -4.04
C GLY A 67 13.97 15.19 -5.06
N ARG A 68 14.27 15.10 -6.37
CA ARG A 68 13.25 14.92 -7.41
C ARG A 68 13.01 13.44 -7.67
N VAL A 69 11.74 13.09 -7.91
CA VAL A 69 11.37 11.72 -8.33
C VAL A 69 11.98 11.44 -9.69
N VAL A 70 12.69 10.32 -9.79
CA VAL A 70 13.25 9.78 -11.03
C VAL A 70 12.29 8.78 -11.65
N ARG A 71 11.81 7.82 -10.86
CA ARG A 71 10.90 6.74 -11.28
C ARG A 71 10.26 6.04 -10.08
N GLU A 72 9.17 5.33 -10.34
CA GLU A 72 8.67 4.29 -9.43
C GLU A 72 9.60 3.07 -9.49
N LEU A 73 9.85 2.43 -8.36
CA LEU A 73 10.64 1.20 -8.26
C LEU A 73 9.68 0.01 -8.30
N LYS A 74 9.68 -0.72 -9.42
CA LYS A 74 8.82 -1.87 -9.68
C LYS A 74 9.65 -3.13 -9.93
N LEU A 75 9.00 -4.28 -9.77
CA LEU A 75 9.58 -5.60 -10.04
C LEU A 75 9.72 -5.93 -11.54
N ASP A 76 9.32 -5.01 -12.43
CA ASP A 76 9.58 -5.13 -13.87
C ASP A 76 11.06 -4.93 -14.22
N ASN A 77 11.85 -4.38 -13.28
CA ASN A 77 13.29 -4.28 -13.36
C ASN A 77 13.93 -5.42 -12.55
N PRO A 78 14.65 -6.36 -13.21
CA PRO A 78 15.23 -7.52 -12.52
C PRO A 78 16.34 -7.16 -11.52
N ALA A 79 16.84 -5.92 -11.53
CA ALA A 79 17.80 -5.42 -10.54
C ALA A 79 17.12 -4.92 -9.25
N ILE A 80 15.80 -5.01 -9.13
CA ILE A 80 15.02 -4.50 -8.00
C ILE A 80 14.37 -5.68 -7.26
N GLU A 81 14.71 -5.82 -5.98
CA GLU A 81 14.07 -6.73 -5.04
C GLU A 81 13.34 -5.91 -3.97
N ILE A 82 12.11 -6.32 -3.62
CA ILE A 82 11.26 -5.57 -2.67
C ILE A 82 10.68 -6.54 -1.64
N GLU A 83 11.05 -6.35 -0.38
CA GLU A 83 10.45 -7.04 0.77
C GLU A 83 9.61 -6.07 1.61
N TRP A 84 8.34 -6.40 1.83
CA TRP A 84 7.44 -5.58 2.65
C TRP A 84 7.26 -6.19 4.05
N THR A 85 7.55 -5.38 5.07
CA THR A 85 7.21 -5.71 6.47
C THR A 85 6.14 -4.76 6.99
N ALA A 86 5.03 -5.32 7.48
CA ALA A 86 3.98 -4.58 8.17
C ALA A 86 3.82 -5.07 9.62
N ILE A 87 3.82 -4.14 10.56
CA ILE A 87 3.57 -4.41 11.98
C ILE A 87 2.24 -3.78 12.35
N CYS A 88 1.29 -4.62 12.74
CA CYS A 88 -0.06 -4.18 13.10
C CYS A 88 -0.27 -4.39 14.60
N ALA A 89 -0.93 -3.43 15.24
CA ALA A 89 -1.23 -3.48 16.67
C ALA A 89 -2.64 -2.97 16.94
N ILE A 90 -3.35 -3.63 17.85
CA ILE A 90 -4.57 -3.12 18.46
C ILE A 90 -4.21 -2.83 19.92
N ILE A 91 -4.20 -1.55 20.29
CA ILE A 91 -3.82 -1.10 21.64
C ILE A 91 -5.06 -0.80 22.48
N CYS A 92 -6.21 -0.57 21.85
CA CYS A 92 -7.46 -0.31 22.55
C CYS A 92 -7.93 -1.59 23.26
N GLY A 93 -8.05 -1.54 24.60
CA GLY A 93 -8.42 -2.68 25.44
C GLY A 93 -7.27 -3.61 25.86
N ALA A 94 -6.01 -3.17 25.76
CA ALA A 94 -4.84 -4.04 25.85
C ALA A 94 -4.74 -4.88 27.15
N GLU A 95 -4.82 -6.20 26.99
CA GLU A 95 -3.63 -7.05 27.10
C GLU A 95 -2.94 -7.11 25.71
N LYS A 96 -1.62 -6.87 25.66
CA LYS A 96 -0.86 -6.61 24.42
C LYS A 96 -0.77 -7.86 23.52
N LYS A 97 -1.32 -7.80 22.30
CA LYS A 97 -1.06 -8.79 21.24
C LYS A 97 -0.59 -8.08 19.97
N LEU A 98 0.65 -8.34 19.56
CA LEU A 98 1.26 -7.83 18.32
C LEU A 98 1.24 -8.93 17.26
N SER A 99 0.82 -8.62 16.04
CA SER A 99 0.95 -9.52 14.88
C SER A 99 1.90 -8.92 13.83
N ARG A 100 2.85 -9.73 13.37
CA ARG A 100 3.81 -9.39 12.31
C ARG A 100 3.36 -10.08 11.02
N TYR A 101 3.25 -9.31 9.94
CA TYR A 101 2.95 -9.83 8.61
C TYR A 101 4.13 -9.47 7.68
N SER A 102 4.69 -10.49 7.04
CA SER A 102 5.73 -10.36 6.00
C SER A 102 5.18 -10.92 4.70
N LEU A 103 5.24 -10.13 3.63
CA LEU A 103 4.88 -10.58 2.29
C LEU A 103 6.13 -10.43 1.41
N SER A 104 6.71 -11.55 1.03
CA SER A 104 7.84 -11.62 0.10
C SER A 104 7.28 -11.96 -1.28
N VAL A 105 7.55 -11.11 -2.27
CA VAL A 105 7.29 -11.41 -3.68
C VAL A 105 8.65 -11.65 -4.31
N ASN A 106 8.93 -12.90 -4.66
CA ASN A 106 10.14 -13.30 -5.39
C ASN A 106 10.05 -12.90 -6.86
#